data_AF-A0A1G8FJ21-F1
#
_entry.id   AF-A0A1G8FJ21-F1
#
_cell.length_a   1.000
_cell.length_b   1.000
_cell.length_c   1.000
_cell.angle_alpha   90.00
_cell.angle_beta   90.00
_cell.angle_gamma   90.00
#
_symmetry.space_group_name_H-M   'P 1'
#
loop_
_entity.id
_entity.type
_entity.pdbx_description
1 polymer ?
#
loop_
_entity_poly.entity_id
_entity_poly.type
_entity_poly.pdbx_seq_one_letter_code
_entity_poly.pdbx_strand_id
1 'polypeptide(L)'
;MAATPDDYTYVKFPSMEVAYEELKKVITELDKATDDLYADIKRELGASWEGEAERYFDVKREQWNQHEKAMGQQLFQAAEAVSIAKGNYESAERRNISIWTD
;
A
#
# COMPACT_ATOMS: atom_id res chain seq x y z
N MET A 1 -25.32 35.43 -0.97
CA MET A 1 -25.09 34.11 -1.61
C MET A 1 -24.84 33.14 -0.47
N ALA A 2 -25.78 32.23 -0.22
CA ALA A 2 -25.66 31.23 0.83
C ALA A 2 -24.72 30.12 0.33
N ALA A 3 -23.72 29.77 1.13
CA ALA A 3 -22.86 28.63 0.85
C ALA A 3 -23.72 27.36 0.86
N THR A 4 -23.68 26.61 -0.24
CA THR A 4 -24.28 25.27 -0.34
C THR A 4 -23.54 24.31 0.60
N PRO A 5 -24.24 23.56 1.48
CA PRO A 5 -23.61 22.65 2.45
C PRO A 5 -22.71 21.57 1.84
N ASP A 6 -22.90 21.27 0.54
CA ASP A 6 -22.22 20.20 -0.19
C ASP A 6 -20.71 20.42 -0.37
N ASP A 7 -20.21 21.64 -0.13
CA ASP A 7 -18.86 22.06 -0.54
C ASP A 7 -17.75 21.75 0.50
N TYR A 8 -18.08 21.29 1.70
CA TYR A 8 -17.09 21.26 2.79
C TYR A 8 -16.32 19.95 2.98
N THR A 9 -16.75 18.80 2.44
CA THR A 9 -16.02 17.55 2.71
C THR A 9 -16.24 16.43 1.67
N TYR A 10 -15.98 16.69 0.39
CA TYR A 10 -15.95 15.58 -0.59
C TYR A 10 -14.64 14.78 -0.46
N VAL A 11 -14.51 13.98 0.60
CA VAL A 11 -13.41 13.01 0.72
C VAL A 11 -13.66 11.89 -0.29
N LYS A 12 -12.75 11.74 -1.25
CA LYS A 12 -12.82 10.72 -2.30
C LYS A 12 -12.35 9.35 -1.78
N PHE A 13 -13.05 8.78 -0.81
CA PHE A 13 -12.76 7.43 -0.27
C PHE A 13 -12.59 6.35 -1.36
N PRO A 14 -13.43 6.30 -2.41
CA PRO A 14 -13.23 5.34 -3.50
C PRO A 14 -11.86 5.47 -4.19
N SER A 15 -11.34 6.70 -4.36
CA SER A 15 -10.02 6.89 -4.97
C SER A 15 -8.87 6.45 -4.06
N MET A 16 -9.07 6.51 -2.73
CA MET A 16 -8.10 5.99 -1.76
C MET A 16 -8.07 4.46 -1.76
N GLU A 17 -9.23 3.81 -1.87
CA GLU A 17 -9.34 2.35 -2.01
C GLU A 17 -8.64 1.87 -3.31
N VAL A 18 -8.81 2.58 -4.43
CA VAL A 18 -8.10 2.29 -5.69
C VAL A 18 -6.59 2.44 -5.53
N ALA A 19 -6.12 3.56 -4.97
CA ALA A 19 -4.70 3.80 -4.76
C ALA A 19 -4.05 2.74 -3.86
N TYR A 20 -4.77 2.26 -2.85
CA TYR A 20 -4.31 1.17 -1.98
C TYR A 20 -4.08 -0.14 -2.76
N GLU A 21 -5.05 -0.55 -3.59
CA GLU A 21 -4.92 -1.77 -4.40
C GLU A 21 -3.80 -1.65 -5.45
N GLU A 22 -3.65 -0.47 -6.06
CA GLU A 22 -2.53 -0.19 -6.97
C GLU A 22 -1.17 -0.31 -6.27
N LEU A 23 -1.01 0.30 -5.10
CA LEU A 23 0.23 0.22 -4.34
C LEU A 23 0.54 -1.20 -3.87
N LYS A 24 -0.49 -1.96 -3.44
CA LYS A 24 -0.35 -3.37 -3.08
C LYS A 24 0.16 -4.19 -4.26
N LYS A 25 -0.39 -3.95 -5.47
CA LYS A 25 0.07 -4.60 -6.70
C LYS A 25 1.54 -4.29 -6.98
N VAL A 26 1.96 -3.02 -6.86
CA VAL A 26 3.36 -2.61 -7.07
C VAL A 26 4.31 -3.33 -6.10
N ILE A 27 3.93 -3.49 -4.82
CA ILE A 27 4.77 -4.21 -3.85
C ILE A 27 4.89 -5.68 -4.23
N THR A 28 3.79 -6.33 -4.65
CA THR A 28 3.83 -7.72 -5.12
C THR A 28 4.66 -7.89 -6.39
N GLU A 29 4.63 -6.92 -7.30
CA GLU A 29 5.48 -6.92 -8.50
C GLU A 29 6.96 -6.75 -8.15
N LEU A 30 7.29 -5.97 -7.11
CA LEU A 30 8.66 -5.82 -6.62
C LEU A 30 9.19 -7.14 -6.04
N ASP A 31 8.42 -7.77 -5.14
CA ASP A 31 8.75 -9.07 -4.54
C ASP A 31 9.05 -10.11 -5.62
N LYS A 32 8.12 -10.26 -6.58
CA LYS A 32 8.30 -11.15 -7.72
C LYS A 32 9.56 -10.82 -8.54
N ALA A 33 9.82 -9.55 -8.84
CA ALA A 33 10.97 -9.16 -9.64
C ALA A 33 12.30 -9.49 -8.95
N THR A 34 12.37 -9.36 -7.61
CA THR A 34 13.58 -9.70 -6.85
C THR A 34 13.79 -11.20 -6.75
N ASP A 35 12.72 -11.98 -6.60
CA ASP A 35 12.74 -13.44 -6.64
C ASP A 35 13.16 -13.97 -8.02
N ASP A 36 12.57 -13.43 -9.10
CA ASP A 36 12.89 -13.79 -10.48
C ASP A 36 14.37 -13.49 -10.79
N LEU A 37 14.88 -12.32 -10.35
CA LEU A 37 16.30 -11.97 -10.48
C LEU A 37 17.21 -13.01 -9.82
N TYR A 38 16.87 -13.45 -8.61
CA TYR A 38 17.68 -14.42 -7.88
C TYR A 38 17.60 -15.82 -8.50
N ALA A 39 16.43 -16.22 -8.98
CA ALA A 39 16.25 -17.46 -9.72
C ALA A 39 17.06 -17.47 -11.03
N ASP A 40 17.05 -16.34 -11.76
CA ASP A 40 17.81 -16.15 -12.99
C ASP A 40 19.32 -16.23 -12.72
N ILE A 41 19.84 -15.55 -11.69
CA ILE A 41 21.26 -15.63 -11.30
C ILE A 41 21.67 -17.08 -11.04
N LYS A 42 20.86 -17.82 -10.26
CA LYS A 42 21.14 -19.24 -9.97
C LYS A 42 21.10 -20.11 -11.21
N ARG A 43 20.18 -19.83 -12.15
CA ARG A 43 20.06 -20.57 -13.41
C ARG A 43 21.25 -20.32 -14.33
N GLU A 44 21.63 -19.06 -14.53
CA GLU A 44 22.67 -18.67 -15.49
C GLU A 44 24.09 -18.98 -15.00
N LEU A 45 24.34 -18.82 -13.70
CA LEU A 45 25.68 -18.98 -13.13
C LEU A 45 25.89 -20.35 -12.47
N GLY A 46 24.82 -21.03 -12.05
CA GLY A 46 24.89 -22.38 -11.49
C GLY A 46 25.95 -22.51 -10.38
N ALA A 47 26.86 -23.46 -10.51
CA ALA A 47 27.94 -23.70 -9.54
C ALA A 47 29.02 -22.60 -9.50
N SER A 48 29.07 -21.71 -10.49
CA SER A 48 30.01 -20.56 -10.47
C SER A 48 29.49 -19.39 -9.63
N TRP A 49 28.22 -19.46 -9.20
CA TRP A 49 27.63 -18.52 -8.26
C TRP A 49 28.01 -18.89 -6.83
N GLU A 50 29.17 -18.42 -6.38
CA GLU A 50 29.65 -18.64 -5.02
C GLU A 50 30.49 -17.45 -4.53
N GLY A 51 30.73 -17.40 -3.21
CA GLY A 51 31.71 -16.49 -2.64
C GLY A 51 31.16 -15.10 -2.31
N GLU A 52 31.89 -14.05 -2.67
CA GLU A 52 31.55 -12.67 -2.27
C GLU A 52 30.32 -12.12 -3.01
N ALA A 53 30.15 -12.49 -4.29
CA ALA A 53 29.00 -12.05 -5.09
C ALA A 53 27.69 -12.63 -4.56
N GLU A 54 27.68 -13.93 -4.23
CA GLU A 54 26.55 -14.61 -3.58
C GLU A 54 26.18 -13.91 -2.27
N ARG A 55 27.15 -13.73 -1.37
CA ARG A 55 26.94 -13.05 -0.09
C ARG A 55 26.40 -11.64 -0.24
N TYR A 56 26.91 -10.88 -1.21
CA TYR A 56 26.44 -9.52 -1.48
C TYR A 56 24.96 -9.51 -1.88
N PHE A 57 24.56 -10.40 -2.79
CA PHE A 57 23.19 -10.50 -3.25
C PHE A 57 22.24 -11.06 -2.20
N ASP A 58 22.67 -12.00 -1.36
CA ASP A 58 21.87 -12.48 -0.23
C ASP A 58 21.55 -11.36 0.76
N VAL A 59 22.53 -10.49 1.05
CA VAL A 59 22.31 -9.29 1.87
C VAL A 59 21.34 -8.32 1.18
N LYS A 60 21.47 -8.14 -0.13
CA LYS A 60 20.54 -7.27 -0.88
C LYS A 60 19.12 -7.82 -0.90
N ARG A 61 18.96 -9.13 -1.07
CA ARG A 61 17.67 -9.80 -1.01
C ARG A 61 17.01 -9.58 0.34
N GLU A 62 17.75 -9.77 1.43
CA GLU A 62 17.23 -9.52 2.77
C GLU A 62 16.80 -8.05 2.96
N GLN A 63 17.57 -7.09 2.42
CA GLN A 63 17.19 -5.67 2.44
C GLN A 63 15.90 -5.40 1.68
N TRP A 64 15.73 -5.97 0.48
CA TRP A 64 14.51 -5.83 -0.31
C TRP A 64 13.30 -6.41 0.40
N ASN A 65 13.42 -7.62 0.93
CA ASN A 65 12.37 -8.28 1.71
C ASN A 65 11.94 -7.43 2.91
N GLN A 66 12.89 -6.81 3.61
CA GLN A 66 12.60 -5.91 4.73
C GLN A 66 11.84 -4.66 4.27
N HIS A 67 12.24 -4.07 3.14
CA HIS A 67 11.57 -2.90 2.58
C HIS A 67 10.13 -3.24 2.11
N GLU A 68 9.93 -4.36 1.42
CA GLU A 68 8.61 -4.82 0.99
C GLU A 68 7.68 -5.05 2.17
N LYS A 69 8.17 -5.71 3.22
CA LYS A 69 7.42 -5.90 4.46
C LYS A 69 7.05 -4.57 5.12
N ALA A 70 7.98 -3.62 5.17
CA ALA A 70 7.72 -2.29 5.73
C ALA A 70 6.67 -1.53 4.91
N MET A 71 6.75 -1.58 3.58
CA MET A 71 5.75 -0.97 2.69
C MET A 71 4.37 -1.62 2.88
N GLY A 72 4.29 -2.96 2.97
CA GLY A 72 3.05 -3.66 3.23
C GLY A 72 2.41 -3.27 4.57
N GLN A 73 3.21 -3.11 5.62
CA GLN A 73 2.75 -2.65 6.94
C GLN A 73 2.21 -1.22 6.88
N GLN A 74 2.92 -0.30 6.21
CA GLN A 74 2.49 1.09 6.04
C GLN A 74 1.18 1.18 5.24
N LEU A 75 1.04 0.39 4.17
CA LEU A 75 -0.21 0.31 3.42
C LEU A 75 -1.37 -0.19 4.27
N PHE A 76 -1.15 -1.23 5.08
CA PHE A 76 -2.18 -1.75 5.97
C PHE A 76 -2.64 -0.69 6.98
N GLN A 77 -1.70 0.03 7.60
CA GLN A 77 -2.02 1.14 8.52
C GLN A 77 -2.78 2.27 7.81
N ALA A 78 -2.40 2.60 6.57
CA ALA A 78 -3.11 3.59 5.77
C ALA A 78 -4.55 3.15 5.46
N ALA A 79 -4.77 1.88 5.12
CA ALA A 79 -6.11 1.34 4.87
C ALA A 79 -6.99 1.39 6.14
N GLU A 80 -6.43 1.06 7.30
CA GLU A 80 -7.14 1.17 8.58
C GLU A 80 -7.54 2.62 8.89
N ALA A 81 -6.61 3.57 8.72
CA ALA A 81 -6.88 4.99 8.91
C ALA A 81 -7.97 5.51 7.98
N VAL A 82 -7.96 5.11 6.70
CA VAL A 82 -8.99 5.46 5.71
C VAL A 82 -10.36 4.89 6.12
N SER A 83 -10.40 3.64 6.59
CA SER A 83 -11.63 2.99 7.07
C SER A 83 -12.23 3.72 8.28
N ILE A 84 -11.41 4.08 9.26
CA ILE A 84 -11.83 4.86 10.44
C ILE A 84 -12.36 6.23 10.01
N ALA A 85 -11.64 6.93 9.12
CA ALA A 85 -12.05 8.23 8.60
C ALA A 85 -13.40 8.15 7.87
N LYS A 86 -13.62 7.12 7.06
CA LYS A 86 -14.89 6.85 6.37
C LYS A 86 -16.05 6.65 7.35
N GLY A 87 -15.87 5.78 8.35
CA GLY A 87 -16.90 5.54 9.37
C GLY A 87 -17.25 6.79 10.18
N ASN A 88 -16.24 7.58 10.55
CA ASN A 88 -16.45 8.86 11.23
C ASN A 88 -17.20 9.87 10.36
N TYR A 89 -16.84 9.94 9.07
CA TYR A 89 -17.49 10.83 8.11
C TYR A 89 -18.97 10.49 7.93
N GLU A 90 -19.28 9.22 7.62
CA GLU A 90 -20.66 8.75 7.46
C GLU A 90 -21.50 8.96 8.72
N SER A 91 -20.90 8.80 9.90
CA SER A 91 -21.57 9.04 11.18
C SER A 91 -21.90 10.51 11.40
N ALA A 92 -20.95 11.40 11.09
CA ALA A 92 -21.13 12.85 11.17
C ALA A 92 -22.19 13.33 10.17
N GLU A 93 -22.16 12.82 8.93
CA GLU A 93 -23.14 13.13 7.89
C GLU A 93 -24.55 12.70 8.31
N ARG A 94 -24.74 11.46 8.79
CA ARG A 94 -26.04 11.00 9.30
C ARG A 94 -26.57 11.85 10.46
N ARG A 95 -25.71 12.22 11.40
CA ARG A 95 -26.08 13.11 12.52
C ARG A 95 -26.50 14.49 12.00
N ASN A 96 -25.73 15.05 11.08
CA ASN A 96 -26.05 16.36 10.51
C ASN A 96 -27.38 16.32 9.76
N ILE A 97 -27.62 15.30 8.93
CA ILE A 97 -28.91 15.12 8.25
C ILE A 97 -30.05 15.04 9.27
N SER A 98 -29.92 14.23 10.32
CA SER A 98 -30.97 14.09 11.35
C SER A 98 -31.36 15.40 12.04
N ILE A 99 -30.43 16.36 12.18
CA ILE A 99 -30.71 17.68 12.78
C ILE A 99 -31.62 18.54 11.88
N TRP A 100 -31.63 18.31 10.56
CA TRP A 100 -32.40 19.10 9.59
C TRP A 100 -33.66 18.40 9.08
N THR A 101 -33.88 17.12 9.42
CA THR A 101 -35.06 16.34 9.04
C THR A 101 -36.09 16.11 10.15
N ASP A 102 -35.79 16.54 11.38
CA ASP A 102 -36.78 16.72 12.47
C ASP A 102 -37.31 18.16 12.48
#